data_AF-A0A3N2FP13-F1
#
_entry.id   AF-A0A3N2FP13-F1
#
_cell.length_a   1.000
_cell.length_b   1.000
_cell.length_c   1.000
_cell.angle_alpha   90.00
_cell.angle_beta   90.00
_cell.angle_gamma   90.00
#
_symmetry.space_group_name_H-M   'P 1'
#
loop_
_entity.id
_entity.type
_entity.pdbx_description
1 polymer ?
#
loop_
_entity_poly.entity_id
_entity_poly.type
_entity_poly.pdbx_seq_one_letter_code
_entity_poly.pdbx_strand_id
1 'polypeptide(L)'
;MVPAPVVVGMRPLAASEEAHLDRLRDFLTASRVDVTDPRALGALVDAQLSRWQSAGAGELPDGMLAAFGVGIGDLVRAAAPGAHWVLRTSAERPGPALLAAEGSAAVVPLDDVRSRWAAGTRDWVPGYVSAAAQHLAGSVADAPAGVASAPDAGPAPLPVHAPQSTAMPSRRASRIPRPRIPADLPVPPSVPVQILALRSLDRALEVACASADPTRLAFYALETDGILRPVADLPAARAAVTASGADRAAVIWVAGLDDEGHVADAPPAVLVEAGEIGVATLVVGHRFTTTPVEDLVIVGQGAPLL
;
A
#
# COMPACT_ATOMS: atom_id res chain seq x y z
N MET A 1 28.35 -22.07 5.79
CA MET A 1 27.11 -21.44 6.28
C MET A 1 26.27 -21.19 5.05
N VAL A 2 25.24 -22.00 4.81
CA VAL A 2 24.38 -21.86 3.63
C VAL A 2 23.38 -20.74 3.94
N PRO A 3 23.22 -19.71 3.09
CA PRO A 3 22.22 -18.67 3.33
C PRO A 3 20.83 -19.31 3.35
N ALA A 4 20.07 -19.01 4.40
CA ALA A 4 18.69 -19.48 4.54
C ALA A 4 17.85 -19.04 3.31
N PRO A 5 16.87 -19.86 2.89
CA PRO A 5 16.00 -19.51 1.78
C PRO A 5 15.32 -18.15 2.05
N VAL A 6 15.53 -17.19 1.16
CA VAL A 6 14.85 -15.91 1.21
C VAL A 6 13.41 -16.15 0.74
N VAL A 7 12.44 -16.00 1.64
CA VAL A 7 11.03 -15.97 1.28
C VAL A 7 10.84 -14.83 0.27
N VAL A 8 10.31 -15.14 -0.90
CA VAL A 8 10.13 -14.16 -1.99
C VAL A 8 9.34 -12.96 -1.46
N GLY A 9 9.92 -11.76 -1.58
CA GLY A 9 9.30 -10.52 -1.11
C GLY A 9 9.54 -10.18 0.36
N MET A 10 10.45 -10.87 1.04
CA MET A 10 10.97 -10.51 2.36
C MET A 10 12.47 -10.29 2.29
N ARG A 11 13.01 -9.30 3.02
CA ARG A 11 14.46 -9.11 3.18
C ARG A 11 14.82 -8.67 4.59
N PRO A 12 16.07 -8.86 5.03
CA PRO A 12 16.56 -8.24 6.26
C PRO A 12 16.34 -6.73 6.25
N LEU A 13 16.12 -6.16 7.45
CA LEU A 13 16.05 -4.71 7.61
C LEU A 13 17.42 -4.08 7.30
N ALA A 14 17.40 -2.91 6.68
CA ALA A 14 18.55 -2.03 6.59
C ALA A 14 18.71 -1.25 7.90
N ALA A 15 19.92 -0.74 8.18
CA ALA A 15 20.20 0.02 9.40
C ALA A 15 19.28 1.24 9.59
N SER A 16 18.90 1.91 8.50
CA SER A 16 17.94 3.03 8.56
C SER A 16 16.53 2.61 8.96
N GLU A 17 16.14 1.38 8.62
CA GLU A 17 14.83 0.80 8.94
C GLU A 17 14.81 0.28 10.37
N GLU A 18 15.89 -0.34 10.84
CA GLU A 18 16.08 -0.66 12.26
C GLU A 18 16.00 0.59 13.13
N ALA A 19 16.75 1.64 12.76
CA ALA A 19 16.68 2.93 13.44
C ALA A 19 15.28 3.56 13.39
N HIS A 20 14.49 3.27 12.35
CA HIS A 20 13.09 3.70 12.30
C HIS A 20 12.22 2.93 13.29
N LEU A 21 12.39 1.62 13.42
CA LEU A 21 11.70 0.83 14.43
C LEU A 21 12.05 1.32 15.85
N ASP A 22 13.30 1.69 16.10
CA ASP A 22 13.73 2.23 17.40
C ASP A 22 13.02 3.55 17.73
N ARG A 23 12.90 4.47 16.77
CA ARG A 23 12.11 5.70 16.97
C ARG A 23 10.63 5.42 17.29
N LEU A 24 10.07 4.37 16.69
CA LEU A 24 8.69 3.95 16.97
C LEU A 24 8.56 3.33 18.38
N ARG A 25 9.57 2.60 18.86
CA ARG A 25 9.64 2.12 20.24
C ARG A 25 9.73 3.26 21.24
N ASP A 26 10.61 4.23 20.99
CA ASP A 26 10.78 5.42 21.82
C ASP A 26 9.46 6.20 21.98
N PHE A 27 8.69 6.31 20.89
CA PHE A 27 7.36 6.91 20.91
C PHE A 27 6.40 6.17 21.86
N LEU A 28 6.38 4.82 21.82
CA LEU A 28 5.54 4.05 22.75
C LEU A 28 6.02 4.18 24.20
N THR A 29 7.32 4.13 24.46
CA THR A 29 7.87 4.28 25.81
C THR A 29 7.55 5.64 26.42
N ALA A 30 7.47 6.70 25.60
CA ALA A 30 7.05 8.03 26.05
C ALA A 30 5.62 8.07 26.62
N SER A 31 4.75 7.09 26.30
CA SER A 31 3.41 6.96 26.87
C SER A 31 3.37 6.53 28.34
N ARG A 32 4.51 6.07 28.88
CA ARG A 32 4.65 5.49 30.24
C ARG A 32 3.80 4.24 30.50
N VAL A 33 3.25 3.63 29.45
CA VAL A 33 2.62 2.31 29.52
C VAL A 33 3.71 1.24 29.51
N ASP A 34 3.52 0.15 30.24
CA ASP A 34 4.38 -1.03 30.13
C ASP A 34 4.17 -1.68 28.75
N VAL A 35 5.05 -1.38 27.81
CA VAL A 35 5.00 -1.92 26.44
C VAL A 35 5.39 -3.39 26.35
N THR A 36 5.85 -3.99 27.46
CA THR A 36 6.24 -5.41 27.53
C THR A 36 5.10 -6.30 28.02
N ASP A 37 3.99 -5.73 28.49
CA ASP A 37 2.76 -6.45 28.83
C ASP A 37 1.72 -6.32 27.70
N PRO A 38 1.29 -7.44 27.07
CA PRO A 38 0.24 -7.42 26.05
C PRO A 38 -1.08 -6.79 26.49
N ARG A 39 -1.42 -6.89 27.79
CA ARG A 39 -2.66 -6.29 28.30
C ARG A 39 -2.53 -4.77 28.42
N ALA A 40 -1.42 -4.29 28.96
CA ALA A 40 -1.15 -2.86 29.08
C ALA A 40 -1.07 -2.18 27.70
N LEU A 41 -0.38 -2.79 26.72
CA LEU A 41 -0.33 -2.26 25.36
C LEU A 41 -1.71 -2.32 24.67
N GLY A 42 -2.47 -3.41 24.86
CA GLY A 42 -3.84 -3.51 24.35
C GLY A 42 -4.76 -2.40 24.88
N ALA A 43 -4.72 -2.13 26.18
CA ALA A 43 -5.48 -1.06 26.80
C ALA A 43 -5.10 0.33 26.23
N LEU A 44 -3.83 0.57 25.92
CA LEU A 44 -3.39 1.79 25.26
C LEU A 44 -3.98 1.92 23.85
N VAL A 45 -3.97 0.85 23.05
CA VAL A 45 -4.58 0.82 21.71
C VAL A 45 -6.07 1.16 21.78
N ASP A 46 -6.81 0.50 22.67
CA ASP A 46 -8.25 0.70 22.82
C ASP A 46 -8.60 2.12 23.30
N ALA A 47 -7.77 2.69 24.18
CA ALA A 47 -7.92 4.07 24.63
C ALA A 47 -7.70 5.07 23.49
N GLN A 48 -6.68 4.88 22.65
CA GLN A 48 -6.43 5.77 21.51
C GLN A 48 -7.50 5.62 20.42
N LEU A 49 -7.93 4.39 20.13
CA LEU A 49 -9.03 4.12 19.20
C LEU A 49 -10.31 4.85 19.65
N SER A 50 -10.65 4.77 20.94
CA SER A 50 -11.82 5.45 21.50
C SER A 50 -11.72 6.97 21.34
N ARG A 51 -10.55 7.57 21.59
CA ARG A 51 -10.32 9.01 21.41
C ARG A 51 -10.46 9.43 19.95
N TRP A 52 -9.85 8.68 19.03
CA TRP A 52 -9.93 8.95 17.59
C TRP A 52 -11.38 8.87 17.08
N GLN A 53 -12.14 7.84 17.47
CA GLN A 53 -13.56 7.71 17.14
C GLN A 53 -14.39 8.88 17.68
N SER A 54 -14.06 9.35 18.89
CA SER A 54 -14.79 10.44 19.56
C SER A 54 -14.49 11.82 18.95
N ALA A 55 -13.31 12.00 18.34
CA ALA A 55 -12.91 13.22 17.67
C ALA A 55 -13.58 13.44 16.30
N GLY A 56 -14.40 12.48 15.85
CA GLY A 56 -14.91 12.41 14.49
C GLY A 56 -13.84 11.79 13.59
N ALA A 57 -14.13 10.60 13.04
CA ALA A 57 -13.20 9.77 12.28
C ALA A 57 -12.54 10.54 11.11
N GLY A 58 -11.40 11.18 11.41
CA GLY A 58 -10.56 11.86 10.44
C GLY A 58 -9.57 10.88 9.80
N GLU A 59 -8.48 11.43 9.26
CA GLU A 59 -7.41 10.62 8.72
C GLU A 59 -6.86 9.61 9.76
N LEU A 60 -6.42 8.43 9.27
CA LEU A 60 -5.82 7.42 10.13
C LEU A 60 -4.50 7.96 10.70
N PRO A 61 -4.24 7.81 12.01
CA PRO A 61 -3.01 8.31 12.63
C PRO A 61 -1.84 7.37 12.31
N ASP A 62 -1.36 7.40 11.07
CA ASP A 62 -0.50 6.35 10.48
C ASP A 62 0.79 6.12 11.26
N GLY A 63 1.42 7.18 11.77
CA GLY A 63 2.61 7.07 12.63
C GLY A 63 2.34 6.38 13.98
N MET A 64 1.15 6.59 14.56
CA MET A 64 0.74 5.92 15.79
C MET A 64 0.43 4.45 15.54
N LEU A 65 -0.25 4.13 14.43
CA LEU A 65 -0.52 2.74 14.03
C LEU A 65 0.77 1.98 13.75
N ALA A 66 1.75 2.62 13.10
CA ALA A 66 3.10 2.10 12.92
C ALA A 66 3.75 1.76 14.26
N ALA A 67 3.68 2.69 15.23
CA ALA A 67 4.23 2.45 16.57
C ALA A 67 3.56 1.26 17.26
N PHE A 68 2.22 1.18 17.24
CA PHE A 68 1.49 0.02 17.78
C PHE A 68 1.85 -1.28 17.08
N GLY A 69 1.98 -1.28 15.76
CA GLY A 69 2.45 -2.45 15.00
C GLY A 69 3.82 -2.93 15.46
N VAL A 70 4.76 -2.01 15.69
CA VAL A 70 6.10 -2.36 16.21
C VAL A 70 6.04 -2.91 17.64
N GLY A 71 5.33 -2.23 18.55
CA GLY A 71 5.20 -2.69 19.94
C GLY A 71 4.55 -4.08 20.05
N ILE A 72 3.47 -4.30 19.29
CA ILE A 72 2.80 -5.61 19.24
C ILE A 72 3.71 -6.66 18.60
N GLY A 73 4.46 -6.31 17.57
CA GLY A 73 5.47 -7.21 17.00
C GLY A 73 6.58 -7.56 17.99
N ASP A 74 7.06 -6.61 18.80
CA ASP A 74 8.07 -6.90 19.82
C ASP A 74 7.55 -7.88 20.89
N LEU A 75 6.26 -7.78 21.26
CA LEU A 75 5.60 -8.78 22.13
C LEU A 75 5.54 -10.16 21.47
N VAL A 76 5.17 -10.24 20.19
CA VAL A 76 5.14 -11.50 19.43
C VAL A 76 6.55 -12.10 19.34
N ARG A 77 7.55 -11.28 19.03
CA ARG A 77 8.96 -11.69 18.95
C ARG A 77 9.48 -12.20 20.30
N ALA A 78 9.12 -11.56 21.40
CA ALA A 78 9.46 -12.01 22.75
C ALA A 78 8.81 -13.37 23.08
N ALA A 79 7.62 -13.64 22.55
CA ALA A 79 6.89 -14.89 22.73
C ALA A 79 7.25 -16.01 21.73
N ALA A 80 7.99 -15.69 20.65
CA ALA A 80 8.39 -16.62 19.59
C ALA A 80 9.92 -16.65 19.40
N PRO A 81 10.64 -17.51 20.14
CA PRO A 81 12.09 -17.61 20.05
C PRO A 81 12.58 -17.83 18.61
N GLY A 82 13.58 -17.05 18.19
CA GLY A 82 14.17 -17.13 16.84
C GLY A 82 13.42 -16.32 15.77
N ALA A 83 12.23 -15.79 16.07
CA ALA A 83 11.58 -14.82 15.21
C ALA A 83 12.42 -13.53 15.10
N HIS A 84 12.48 -12.96 13.91
CA HIS A 84 13.25 -11.75 13.65
C HIS A 84 12.50 -10.80 12.71
N TRP A 85 12.81 -9.52 12.84
CA TRP A 85 12.22 -8.48 12.00
C TRP A 85 12.81 -8.54 10.58
N VAL A 86 11.93 -8.41 9.60
CA VAL A 86 12.24 -8.32 8.17
C VAL A 86 11.41 -7.22 7.54
N LEU A 87 11.82 -6.73 6.37
CA LEU A 87 10.98 -5.89 5.52
C LEU A 87 10.25 -6.76 4.49
N ARG A 88 8.93 -6.64 4.45
CA ARG A 88 8.10 -7.17 3.35
C ARG A 88 8.09 -6.16 2.21
N THR A 89 8.70 -6.50 1.08
CA THR A 89 8.84 -5.62 -0.09
C THR A 89 7.81 -5.86 -1.19
N SER A 90 7.16 -7.03 -1.20
CA SER A 90 6.20 -7.42 -2.25
C SER A 90 4.75 -6.94 -2.00
N ALA A 91 4.49 -6.30 -0.87
CA ALA A 91 3.16 -5.78 -0.57
C ALA A 91 2.94 -4.39 -1.16
N GLU A 92 1.67 -4.05 -1.41
CA GLU A 92 1.23 -2.73 -1.85
C GLU A 92 1.82 -1.60 -0.98
N ARG A 93 1.86 -1.84 0.34
CA ARG A 93 2.61 -1.02 1.29
C ARG A 93 3.73 -1.86 1.91
N PRO A 94 5.00 -1.63 1.51
CA PRO A 94 6.13 -2.24 2.17
C PRO A 94 6.13 -1.90 3.66
N GLY A 95 6.43 -2.88 4.50
CA GLY A 95 6.31 -2.72 5.94
C GLY A 95 7.03 -3.80 6.73
N PRO A 96 7.29 -3.54 8.02
CA PRO A 96 7.97 -4.48 8.89
C PRO A 96 7.08 -5.71 9.14
N ALA A 97 7.69 -6.88 9.10
CA ALA A 97 7.07 -8.17 9.40
C ALA A 97 8.00 -8.97 10.32
N LEU A 98 7.45 -9.98 11.00
CA LEU A 98 8.25 -10.96 11.71
C LEU A 98 8.28 -12.25 10.93
N LEU A 99 9.47 -12.78 10.73
CA LEU A 99 9.71 -14.06 10.08
C LEU A 99 10.16 -15.08 11.12
N ALA A 100 9.61 -16.30 11.07
CA ALA A 100 10.08 -17.41 11.88
C ALA A 100 11.55 -17.72 11.57
N ALA A 101 12.27 -18.35 12.50
CA ALA A 101 13.70 -18.64 12.35
C ALA A 101 14.02 -19.43 11.06
N GLU A 102 13.12 -20.34 10.67
CA GLU A 102 13.26 -21.20 9.50
C GLU A 102 12.71 -20.57 8.21
N GLY A 103 12.09 -19.40 8.30
CA GLY A 103 11.48 -18.71 7.15
C GLY A 103 10.14 -19.29 6.68
N SER A 104 9.55 -20.23 7.40
CA SER A 104 8.33 -20.95 6.98
C SER A 104 7.02 -20.23 7.31
N ALA A 105 7.04 -19.28 8.25
CA ALA A 105 5.88 -18.50 8.67
C ALA A 105 6.25 -17.03 8.86
N ALA A 106 5.29 -16.14 8.57
CA ALA A 106 5.43 -14.72 8.78
C ALA A 106 4.16 -14.11 9.36
N VAL A 107 4.32 -13.07 10.18
CA VAL A 107 3.20 -12.24 10.67
C VAL A 107 3.48 -10.78 10.34
N VAL A 108 2.41 -10.00 10.17
CA VAL A 108 2.47 -8.60 9.70
C VAL A 108 1.73 -7.67 10.68
N PRO A 109 2.28 -7.43 11.89
CA PRO A 109 1.56 -6.77 12.97
C PRO A 109 0.97 -5.40 12.60
N LEU A 110 1.64 -4.63 11.75
CA LEU A 110 1.15 -3.33 11.32
C LEU A 110 -0.13 -3.42 10.47
N ASP A 111 -0.20 -4.36 9.53
CA ASP A 111 -1.41 -4.56 8.73
C ASP A 111 -2.57 -5.03 9.61
N ASP A 112 -2.27 -5.94 10.55
CA ASP A 112 -3.22 -6.44 11.52
C ASP A 112 -3.79 -5.34 12.42
N VAL A 113 -2.94 -4.41 12.88
CA VAL A 113 -3.35 -3.22 13.63
C VAL A 113 -4.24 -2.33 12.78
N ARG A 114 -3.83 -2.01 11.54
CA ARG A 114 -4.62 -1.16 10.64
C ARG A 114 -6.01 -1.75 10.37
N SER A 115 -6.06 -3.04 10.04
CA SER A 115 -7.32 -3.74 9.77
C SER A 115 -8.25 -3.69 10.98
N ARG A 116 -7.73 -3.95 12.19
CA ARG A 116 -8.53 -3.96 13.42
C ARG A 116 -8.93 -2.56 13.89
N TRP A 117 -8.07 -1.58 13.67
CA TRP A 117 -8.37 -0.17 13.92
C TRP A 117 -9.52 0.31 13.05
N ALA A 118 -9.46 0.05 11.74
CA ALA A 118 -10.52 0.39 10.80
C ALA A 118 -11.85 -0.33 11.15
N ALA A 119 -11.77 -1.58 11.61
CA ALA A 119 -12.93 -2.35 12.08
C ALA A 119 -13.42 -1.94 13.48
N GLY A 120 -12.73 -1.03 14.18
CA GLY A 120 -13.06 -0.64 15.55
C GLY A 120 -12.97 -1.77 16.58
N THR A 121 -12.16 -2.80 16.31
CA THR A 121 -12.01 -3.99 17.17
C THR A 121 -11.23 -3.65 18.43
N ARG A 122 -11.69 -4.13 19.59
CA ARG A 122 -11.09 -3.92 20.92
C ARG A 122 -10.70 -5.24 21.58
N ASP A 123 -9.94 -5.18 22.68
CA ASP A 123 -9.59 -6.33 23.54
C ASP A 123 -8.90 -7.50 22.80
N TRP A 124 -8.25 -7.22 21.67
CA TRP A 124 -7.74 -8.26 20.76
C TRP A 124 -6.25 -8.56 20.93
N VAL A 125 -5.46 -7.61 21.46
CA VAL A 125 -3.99 -7.68 21.47
C VAL A 125 -3.45 -8.92 22.22
N PRO A 126 -3.89 -9.26 23.45
CA PRO A 126 -3.37 -10.44 24.15
C PRO A 126 -3.62 -11.75 23.39
N GLY A 127 -4.83 -11.90 22.82
CA GLY A 127 -5.19 -13.09 22.03
C GLY A 127 -4.39 -13.17 20.73
N TYR A 128 -4.20 -12.03 20.05
CA TYR A 128 -3.38 -11.95 18.86
C TYR A 128 -1.92 -12.31 19.11
N VAL A 129 -1.29 -11.76 20.16
CA VAL A 129 0.11 -12.05 20.48
C VAL A 129 0.33 -13.56 20.70
N SER A 130 -0.57 -14.20 21.44
CA SER A 130 -0.52 -15.65 21.67
C SER A 130 -0.67 -16.45 20.37
N ALA A 131 -1.66 -16.12 19.55
CA ALA A 131 -1.91 -16.83 18.29
C ALA A 131 -0.78 -16.63 17.26
N ALA A 132 -0.26 -15.41 17.14
CA ALA A 132 0.85 -15.07 16.26
C ALA A 132 2.15 -15.77 16.68
N ALA A 133 2.44 -15.82 17.99
CA ALA A 133 3.60 -16.53 18.50
C ALA A 133 3.50 -18.05 18.24
N GLN A 134 2.32 -18.64 18.46
CA GLN A 134 2.06 -20.05 18.12
C GLN A 134 2.20 -20.31 16.62
N HIS A 135 1.74 -19.40 15.77
CA HIS A 135 1.90 -19.52 14.31
C HIS A 135 3.38 -19.53 13.89
N LEU A 136 4.20 -18.66 14.49
CA LEU A 136 5.64 -18.62 14.22
C LEU A 136 6.38 -19.84 14.79
N ALA A 137 5.94 -20.39 15.93
CA ALA A 137 6.55 -21.56 16.58
C ALA A 137 6.11 -22.90 15.96
N GLY A 138 4.86 -23.02 15.53
CA GLY A 138 4.24 -24.25 15.00
C GLY A 138 4.71 -24.64 13.59
N SER A 139 5.65 -23.89 13.04
CA SER A 139 6.20 -24.08 11.71
C SER A 139 7.28 -25.18 11.62
N VAL A 140 7.61 -25.83 12.75
CA VAL A 140 8.61 -26.92 12.83
C VAL A 140 7.99 -28.31 13.09
N ALA A 141 6.67 -28.44 13.15
CA ALA A 141 6.02 -29.72 13.39
C ALA A 141 5.52 -30.35 12.09
N ASP A 142 6.27 -31.34 11.61
CA ASP A 142 5.84 -32.50 10.82
C ASP A 142 4.36 -32.50 10.39
N ALA A 143 4.14 -32.49 9.08
CA ALA A 143 2.99 -33.19 8.52
C ALA A 143 3.35 -34.69 8.47
N PRO A 144 2.79 -35.56 9.31
CA PRO A 144 2.77 -36.96 8.95
C PRO A 144 1.89 -37.06 7.69
N ALA A 145 2.42 -37.70 6.65
CA ALA A 145 1.66 -38.21 5.54
C ALA A 145 0.63 -39.24 6.08
N GLY A 146 -0.50 -38.74 6.55
CA GLY A 146 -1.58 -39.48 7.17
C GLY A 146 -2.67 -39.81 6.15
N VAL A 147 -2.45 -40.91 5.44
CA VAL A 147 -3.43 -41.93 5.03
C VAL A 147 -4.87 -41.47 4.82
N ALA A 148 -5.27 -41.45 3.55
CA ALA A 148 -6.66 -41.43 3.11
C ALA A 148 -7.47 -42.54 3.80
N SER A 149 -8.48 -42.13 4.58
CA SER A 149 -9.61 -42.98 4.96
C SER A 149 -10.85 -42.39 4.30
N ALA A 150 -11.28 -43.04 3.21
CA ALA A 150 -12.60 -42.85 2.63
C ALA A 150 -13.54 -43.91 3.22
N PRO A 151 -14.74 -43.52 3.67
CA PRO A 151 -15.91 -44.37 3.59
C PRO A 151 -16.84 -43.88 2.47
N ASP A 152 -17.03 -44.83 1.57
CA ASP A 152 -18.14 -45.05 0.66
C ASP A 152 -19.49 -44.46 1.10
N ALA A 153 -20.09 -43.61 0.25
CA ALA A 153 -21.52 -43.32 0.23
C ALA A 153 -21.87 -42.62 -1.10
N GLY A 154 -22.31 -43.40 -2.08
CA GLY A 154 -22.81 -42.88 -3.36
C GLY A 154 -24.15 -42.14 -3.22
N PRO A 155 -24.45 -41.21 -4.15
CA PRO A 155 -25.81 -40.81 -4.43
C PRO A 155 -26.24 -41.18 -5.87
N ALA A 156 -27.48 -41.66 -5.97
CA ALA A 156 -28.17 -42.00 -7.21
C ALA A 156 -28.44 -40.76 -8.10
N PRO A 157 -28.49 -40.91 -9.44
CA PRO A 157 -28.81 -39.81 -10.34
C PRO A 157 -30.32 -39.61 -10.48
N LEU A 158 -30.77 -38.35 -10.39
CA LEU A 158 -32.11 -37.92 -10.80
C LEU A 158 -32.09 -37.34 -12.22
N PRO A 159 -33.19 -37.48 -12.99
CA PRO A 159 -33.26 -37.04 -14.38
C PRO A 159 -33.44 -35.52 -14.51
N VAL A 160 -32.63 -34.91 -15.37
CA VAL A 160 -32.66 -33.47 -15.69
C VAL A 160 -33.62 -33.24 -16.87
N HIS A 161 -34.75 -32.58 -16.62
CA HIS A 161 -35.55 -31.95 -17.68
C HIS A 161 -35.07 -30.52 -17.90
N ALA A 162 -34.59 -30.23 -19.12
CA ALA A 162 -34.18 -28.90 -19.54
C ALA A 162 -35.38 -28.08 -20.06
N PRO A 163 -35.68 -26.90 -19.50
CA PRO A 163 -36.57 -25.95 -20.15
C PRO A 163 -35.81 -25.13 -21.20
N GLN A 164 -36.32 -25.15 -22.43
CA GLN A 164 -35.86 -24.30 -23.53
C GLN A 164 -36.23 -22.85 -23.22
N SER A 165 -35.24 -22.00 -22.95
CA SER A 165 -35.42 -20.57 -22.72
C SER A 165 -35.25 -19.80 -24.03
N THR A 166 -36.35 -19.23 -24.51
CA THR A 166 -36.40 -18.31 -25.65
C THR A 166 -35.79 -16.96 -25.26
N ALA A 167 -34.54 -16.72 -25.65
CA ALA A 167 -33.82 -15.48 -25.39
C ALA A 167 -34.28 -14.35 -26.34
N MET A 168 -34.80 -13.26 -25.76
CA MET A 168 -35.02 -11.98 -26.45
C MET A 168 -33.70 -11.22 -26.65
N PRO A 169 -33.59 -10.36 -27.68
CA PRO A 169 -32.39 -9.58 -27.96
C PRO A 169 -32.08 -8.59 -26.83
N SER A 170 -31.01 -8.87 -26.10
CA SER A 170 -30.51 -8.07 -24.99
C SER A 170 -30.13 -6.67 -25.47
N ARG A 171 -30.73 -5.65 -24.82
CA ARG A 171 -30.39 -4.23 -24.97
C ARG A 171 -28.89 -4.05 -24.79
N ARG A 172 -28.29 -3.24 -25.68
CA ARG A 172 -26.87 -2.79 -25.61
C ARG A 172 -26.55 -2.37 -24.17
N ALA A 173 -25.87 -3.24 -23.44
CA ALA A 173 -25.25 -2.90 -22.18
C ALA A 173 -24.25 -1.77 -22.46
N SER A 174 -24.46 -0.61 -21.83
CA SER A 174 -23.47 0.47 -21.79
C SER A 174 -22.17 -0.15 -21.30
N ARG A 175 -21.19 -0.25 -22.20
CA ARG A 175 -19.86 -0.76 -21.87
C ARG A 175 -19.19 0.32 -21.05
N ILE A 176 -19.28 0.20 -19.73
CA ILE A 176 -18.43 0.96 -18.81
C ILE A 176 -16.99 0.67 -19.24
N PRO A 177 -16.20 1.68 -19.62
CA PRO A 177 -14.81 1.48 -19.99
C PRO A 177 -14.09 0.78 -18.84
N ARG A 178 -13.37 -0.32 -19.14
CA ARG A 178 -12.56 -0.99 -18.14
C ARG A 178 -11.43 -0.03 -17.72
N PRO A 179 -11.19 0.17 -16.41
CA PRO A 179 -10.04 0.94 -15.95
C PRO A 179 -8.74 0.36 -16.54
N ARG A 180 -7.90 1.22 -17.11
CA ARG A 180 -6.57 0.83 -17.61
C ARG A 180 -5.67 0.51 -16.42
N ILE A 181 -4.91 -0.58 -16.50
CA ILE A 181 -3.85 -0.90 -15.54
C ILE A 181 -2.47 -0.63 -16.16
N PRO A 182 -1.40 -0.42 -15.36
CA PRO A 182 -0.07 -0.11 -15.92
C PRO A 182 0.46 -1.17 -16.89
N ALA A 183 0.04 -2.42 -16.72
CA ALA A 183 0.39 -3.54 -17.60
C ALA A 183 -0.27 -3.47 -18.99
N ASP A 184 -1.29 -2.64 -19.18
CA ASP A 184 -1.95 -2.45 -20.48
C ASP A 184 -1.18 -1.47 -21.39
N LEU A 185 -0.15 -0.80 -20.89
CA LEU A 185 0.64 0.18 -21.63
C LEU A 185 1.63 -0.51 -22.59
N PRO A 186 1.93 0.09 -23.76
CA PRO A 186 2.89 -0.46 -24.72
C PRO A 186 4.25 -0.85 -24.12
N VAL A 187 4.76 -0.03 -23.19
CA VAL A 187 5.97 -0.31 -22.42
C VAL A 187 5.62 -0.21 -20.93
N PRO A 188 5.34 -1.32 -20.24
CA PRO A 188 4.96 -1.27 -18.83
C PRO A 188 6.02 -0.55 -17.98
N PRO A 189 5.64 0.46 -17.18
CA PRO A 189 6.59 1.21 -16.36
C PRO A 189 7.15 0.34 -15.24
N SER A 190 8.41 0.58 -14.85
CA SER A 190 9.03 -0.11 -13.73
C SER A 190 8.28 0.19 -12.41
N VAL A 191 8.31 -0.75 -11.46
CA VAL A 191 7.66 -0.59 -10.15
C VAL A 191 8.12 0.70 -9.42
N PRO A 192 9.42 1.05 -9.40
CA PRO A 192 9.87 2.33 -8.83
C PRO A 192 9.23 3.56 -9.47
N VAL A 193 9.08 3.59 -10.81
CA VAL A 193 8.42 4.69 -11.53
C VAL A 193 6.94 4.79 -11.14
N GLN A 194 6.25 3.66 -11.01
CA GLN A 194 4.85 3.63 -10.54
C GLN A 194 4.73 4.21 -9.12
N ILE A 195 5.60 3.80 -8.19
CA ILE A 195 5.62 4.31 -6.82
C ILE A 195 5.91 5.82 -6.80
N LEU A 196 6.87 6.28 -7.60
CA LEU A 196 7.21 7.70 -7.71
C LEU A 196 6.03 8.53 -8.25
N ALA A 197 5.34 8.04 -9.28
CA ALA A 197 4.17 8.69 -9.84
C ALA A 197 3.06 8.85 -8.79
N LEU A 198 2.71 7.77 -8.09
CA LEU A 198 1.64 7.77 -7.09
C LEU A 198 1.96 8.68 -5.90
N ARG A 199 3.19 8.62 -5.37
CA ARG A 199 3.60 9.50 -4.25
C ARG A 199 3.63 10.97 -4.65
N SER A 200 4.06 11.28 -5.87
CA SER A 200 4.10 12.66 -6.37
C SER A 200 2.69 13.21 -6.60
N LEU A 201 1.78 12.36 -7.10
CA LEU A 201 0.38 12.70 -7.32
C LEU A 201 -0.34 13.02 -6.00
N ASP A 202 -0.17 12.18 -4.98
CA ASP A 202 -0.78 12.34 -3.67
C ASP A 202 -0.40 13.70 -3.04
N ARG A 203 0.91 14.00 -2.99
CA ARG A 203 1.41 15.30 -2.51
C ARG A 203 0.93 16.48 -3.35
N ALA A 204 0.84 16.30 -4.67
CA ALA A 204 0.40 17.36 -5.55
C ALA A 204 -1.09 17.66 -5.42
N LEU A 205 -1.92 16.64 -5.15
CA LEU A 205 -3.35 16.79 -4.86
C LEU A 205 -3.59 17.57 -3.57
N GLU A 206 -2.80 17.32 -2.51
CA GLU A 206 -2.86 18.11 -1.28
C GLU A 206 -2.61 19.60 -1.56
N VAL A 207 -1.56 19.91 -2.32
CA VAL A 207 -1.21 21.29 -2.68
C VAL A 207 -2.27 21.91 -3.59
N ALA A 208 -2.80 21.16 -4.56
CA ALA A 208 -3.81 21.64 -5.50
C ALA A 208 -5.15 21.94 -4.80
N CYS A 209 -5.62 21.06 -3.91
CA CYS A 209 -6.86 21.28 -3.15
C CYS A 209 -6.76 22.48 -2.18
N ALA A 210 -5.55 22.78 -1.69
CA ALA A 210 -5.30 23.93 -0.82
C ALA A 210 -5.05 25.25 -1.57
N SER A 211 -4.84 25.20 -2.90
CA SER A 211 -4.50 26.37 -3.71
C SER A 211 -5.74 27.17 -4.11
N ALA A 212 -5.63 28.50 -4.06
CA ALA A 212 -6.64 29.41 -4.60
C ALA A 212 -6.64 29.46 -6.14
N ASP A 213 -5.52 29.11 -6.78
CA ASP A 213 -5.37 29.03 -8.23
C ASP A 213 -4.54 27.79 -8.60
N PRO A 214 -5.17 26.60 -8.63
CA PRO A 214 -4.44 25.37 -8.91
C PRO A 214 -3.98 25.27 -10.37
N THR A 215 -4.56 26.05 -11.29
CA THR A 215 -4.23 25.97 -12.74
C THR A 215 -2.81 26.42 -13.08
N ARG A 216 -2.17 27.16 -12.17
CA ARG A 216 -0.79 27.64 -12.31
C ARG A 216 0.25 26.74 -11.67
N LEU A 217 -0.17 25.62 -11.09
CA LEU A 217 0.75 24.73 -10.40
C LEU A 217 1.57 23.90 -11.39
N ALA A 218 2.88 24.03 -11.28
CA ALA A 218 3.86 23.17 -11.95
C ALA A 218 4.97 22.81 -10.96
N PHE A 219 5.31 21.54 -10.88
CA PHE A 219 6.36 21.03 -10.00
C PHE A 219 7.21 19.99 -10.69
N TYR A 220 8.37 19.72 -10.10
CA TYR A 220 9.10 18.48 -10.33
C TYR A 220 9.48 17.82 -9.01
N ALA A 221 9.71 16.51 -9.05
CA ALA A 221 10.21 15.72 -7.94
C ALA A 221 11.29 14.75 -8.42
N LEU A 222 12.28 14.49 -7.58
CA LEU A 222 13.34 13.52 -7.84
C LEU A 222 13.13 12.31 -6.93
N GLU A 223 13.47 11.10 -7.36
CA GLU A 223 13.30 9.89 -6.55
C GLU A 223 14.04 9.96 -5.20
N THR A 224 15.20 10.61 -5.16
CA THR A 224 16.08 10.66 -3.99
C THR A 224 15.40 11.24 -2.75
N ASP A 225 14.50 12.22 -2.91
CA ASP A 225 13.84 12.89 -1.78
C ASP A 225 12.30 13.00 -1.94
N GLY A 226 11.78 12.84 -3.16
CA GLY A 226 10.38 13.01 -3.49
C GLY A 226 9.82 14.40 -3.23
N ILE A 227 10.67 15.40 -2.96
CA ILE A 227 10.21 16.75 -2.58
C ILE A 227 9.70 17.46 -3.84
N LEU A 228 8.45 17.94 -3.79
CA LEU A 228 7.86 18.78 -4.83
C LEU A 228 8.55 20.15 -4.85
N ARG A 229 9.18 20.48 -5.97
CA ARG A 229 9.87 21.76 -6.17
C ARG A 229 9.09 22.59 -7.17
N PRO A 230 8.58 23.78 -6.78
CA PRO A 230 7.78 24.61 -7.67
C PRO A 230 8.63 25.19 -8.77
N VAL A 231 8.06 25.30 -9.96
CA VAL A 231 8.65 25.95 -11.13
C VAL A 231 7.61 26.81 -11.84
N ALA A 232 8.05 27.62 -12.81
CA ALA A 232 7.16 28.55 -13.51
C ALA A 232 6.11 27.84 -14.38
N ASP A 233 6.49 26.76 -15.06
CA ASP A 233 5.63 26.04 -16.00
C ASP A 233 6.13 24.60 -16.25
N LEU A 234 5.36 23.85 -17.04
CA LEU A 234 5.66 22.46 -17.42
C LEU A 234 7.00 22.33 -18.20
N PRO A 235 7.31 23.17 -19.20
CA PRO A 235 8.63 23.18 -19.84
C PRO A 235 9.80 23.37 -18.87
N ALA A 236 9.69 24.29 -17.91
CA ALA A 236 10.69 24.52 -16.88
C ALA A 236 10.86 23.29 -15.96
N ALA A 237 9.76 22.61 -15.61
CA ALA A 237 9.80 21.38 -14.83
C ALA A 237 10.59 20.28 -15.55
N ARG A 238 10.28 20.05 -16.83
CA ARG A 238 11.00 19.05 -17.65
C ARG A 238 12.48 19.40 -17.78
N ALA A 239 12.80 20.67 -18.06
CA ALA A 239 14.19 21.12 -18.13
C ALA A 239 14.96 20.92 -16.81
N ALA A 240 14.32 21.21 -15.66
CA ALA A 240 14.92 20.99 -14.34
C ALA A 240 15.18 19.51 -14.06
N VAL A 241 14.26 18.62 -14.46
CA VAL A 241 14.43 17.18 -14.36
C VAL A 241 15.59 16.69 -15.22
N THR A 242 15.65 17.07 -16.51
CA THR A 242 16.76 16.69 -17.39
C THR A 242 18.11 17.19 -16.86
N ALA A 243 18.15 18.40 -16.30
CA ALA A 243 19.38 18.97 -15.73
C ALA A 243 19.82 18.35 -14.40
N SER A 244 18.94 17.60 -13.72
CA SER A 244 19.20 17.04 -12.38
C SER A 244 20.20 15.89 -12.38
N GLY A 245 20.33 15.16 -13.49
CA GLY A 245 21.11 13.92 -13.56
C GLY A 245 20.56 12.77 -12.71
N ALA A 246 19.31 12.85 -12.27
CA ALA A 246 18.67 11.78 -11.51
C ALA A 246 18.32 10.58 -12.40
N ASP A 247 18.36 9.37 -11.85
CA ASP A 247 17.95 8.15 -12.57
C ASP A 247 16.44 8.08 -12.80
N ARG A 248 15.66 8.71 -11.91
CA ARG A 248 14.19 8.77 -11.96
C ARG A 248 13.68 10.10 -11.44
N ALA A 249 12.62 10.60 -12.09
CA ALA A 249 12.00 11.85 -11.75
C ALA A 249 10.53 11.89 -12.17
N ALA A 250 9.81 12.85 -11.63
CA ALA A 250 8.44 13.15 -11.98
C ALA A 250 8.24 14.64 -12.24
N VAL A 251 7.37 14.95 -13.19
CA VAL A 251 6.90 16.29 -13.50
C VAL A 251 5.40 16.34 -13.27
N ILE A 252 4.94 17.42 -12.64
CA ILE A 252 3.56 17.57 -12.18
C ILE A 252 3.00 18.88 -12.73
N TRP A 253 1.76 18.84 -13.23
CA TRP A 253 1.02 20.03 -13.67
C TRP A 253 -0.48 19.83 -13.51
N VAL A 254 -1.25 20.91 -13.66
CA VAL A 254 -2.72 20.86 -13.67
C VAL A 254 -3.25 21.09 -15.08
N ALA A 255 -4.15 20.23 -15.55
CA ALA A 255 -4.89 20.38 -16.81
C ALA A 255 -6.25 19.68 -16.72
N GLY A 256 -7.15 19.91 -17.68
CA GLY A 256 -8.44 19.21 -17.71
C GLY A 256 -8.32 17.77 -18.22
N LEU A 257 -9.13 16.85 -17.66
CA LEU A 257 -9.28 15.47 -18.14
C LEU A 257 -10.73 15.16 -18.52
N ASP A 258 -10.97 14.67 -19.74
CA ASP A 258 -12.27 14.16 -20.19
C ASP A 258 -12.60 12.77 -19.61
N ASP A 259 -13.83 12.29 -19.78
CA ASP A 259 -14.36 11.05 -19.15
C ASP A 259 -13.65 9.78 -19.63
N GLU A 260 -12.95 9.89 -20.75
CA GLU A 260 -12.10 8.85 -21.31
C GLU A 260 -10.65 8.92 -20.79
N GLY A 261 -10.31 9.93 -20.00
CA GLY A 261 -8.99 10.12 -19.41
C GLY A 261 -7.99 10.82 -20.34
N HIS A 262 -8.45 11.53 -21.38
CA HIS A 262 -7.60 12.34 -22.24
C HIS A 262 -7.52 13.79 -21.75
N VAL A 263 -6.39 14.43 -22.02
CA VAL A 263 -6.19 15.84 -21.71
C VAL A 263 -7.05 16.70 -22.63
N ALA A 264 -8.00 17.44 -22.05
CA ALA A 264 -9.00 18.23 -22.76
C ALA A 264 -9.37 19.50 -21.97
N ASP A 265 -10.20 20.35 -22.56
CA ASP A 265 -10.83 21.48 -21.84
C ASP A 265 -11.99 20.93 -20.98
N ALA A 266 -11.63 20.40 -19.82
CA ALA A 266 -12.48 19.61 -18.94
C ALA A 266 -12.17 19.94 -17.45
N PRO A 267 -12.89 19.38 -16.46
CA PRO A 267 -12.62 19.65 -15.05
C PRO A 267 -11.16 19.43 -14.68
N PRO A 268 -10.60 20.26 -13.77
CA PRO A 268 -9.19 20.24 -13.46
C PRO A 268 -8.77 18.91 -12.84
N ALA A 269 -7.61 18.43 -13.27
CA ALA A 269 -6.94 17.26 -12.78
C ALA A 269 -5.47 17.58 -12.50
N VAL A 270 -4.93 16.96 -11.45
CA VAL A 270 -3.48 16.91 -11.26
C VAL A 270 -2.95 15.79 -12.14
N LEU A 271 -2.00 16.10 -13.01
CA LEU A 271 -1.30 15.13 -13.83
C LEU A 271 0.13 14.97 -13.36
N VAL A 272 0.62 13.74 -13.41
CA VAL A 272 2.00 13.37 -13.09
C VAL A 272 2.56 12.54 -14.24
N GLU A 273 3.66 13.03 -14.82
CA GLU A 273 4.51 12.29 -15.75
C GLU A 273 5.77 11.84 -15.00
N ALA A 274 5.94 10.53 -14.80
CA ALA A 274 7.11 9.96 -14.14
C ALA A 274 7.87 9.02 -15.07
N GLY A 275 9.19 9.01 -14.99
CA GLY A 275 10.01 8.15 -15.84
C GLY A 275 11.41 7.87 -15.29
N GLU A 276 12.11 7.01 -16.01
CA GLU A 276 13.51 6.64 -15.81
C GLU A 276 14.30 6.86 -17.11
N ILE A 277 15.63 6.95 -17.01
CA ILE A 277 16.52 7.30 -18.13
C ILE A 277 16.24 6.44 -19.38
N GLY A 278 15.95 7.11 -20.50
CA GLY A 278 15.80 6.47 -21.81
C GLY A 278 14.53 5.63 -22.01
N VAL A 279 13.58 5.62 -21.07
CA VAL A 279 12.34 4.84 -21.14
C VAL A 279 11.12 5.76 -21.27
N ALA A 280 10.07 5.28 -21.96
CA ALA A 280 8.79 5.98 -22.03
C ALA A 280 8.22 6.22 -20.62
N THR A 281 7.64 7.41 -20.42
CA THR A 281 7.11 7.82 -19.11
C THR A 281 5.74 7.21 -18.84
N LEU A 282 5.38 7.12 -17.57
CA LEU A 282 4.01 6.87 -17.12
C LEU A 282 3.31 8.21 -16.88
N VAL A 283 2.13 8.41 -17.47
CA VAL A 283 1.29 9.57 -17.19
C VAL A 283 0.02 9.12 -16.47
N VAL A 284 -0.14 9.60 -15.24
CA VAL A 284 -1.34 9.40 -14.42
C VAL A 284 -2.01 10.73 -14.11
N GLY A 285 -3.31 10.69 -13.87
CA GLY A 285 -4.10 11.87 -13.53
C GLY A 285 -5.15 11.58 -12.47
N HIS A 286 -5.52 12.62 -11.72
CA HIS A 286 -6.59 12.55 -10.74
C HIS A 286 -7.40 13.85 -10.75
N ARG A 287 -8.69 13.75 -11.03
CA ARG A 287 -9.60 14.90 -11.01
C ARG A 287 -9.84 15.38 -9.59
N PHE A 288 -9.97 16.69 -9.41
CA PHE A 288 -10.18 17.28 -8.11
C PHE A 288 -11.06 18.54 -8.21
N THR A 289 -11.64 18.93 -7.09
CA THR A 289 -12.32 20.22 -6.89
C THR A 289 -11.70 20.91 -5.67
N THR A 290 -12.46 21.17 -4.61
CA THR A 290 -11.90 21.47 -3.28
C THR A 290 -11.44 20.20 -2.56
N THR A 291 -11.87 19.04 -3.03
CA THR A 291 -11.46 17.71 -2.58
C THR A 291 -11.26 16.81 -3.80
N PRO A 292 -10.51 15.70 -3.67
CA PRO A 292 -10.46 14.66 -4.71
C PRO A 292 -11.87 14.14 -5.00
N VAL A 293 -12.25 13.99 -6.28
CA VAL A 293 -13.65 13.66 -6.67
C VAL A 293 -13.80 12.31 -7.36
N GLU A 294 -12.74 11.82 -8.02
CA GLU A 294 -12.82 10.62 -8.86
C GLU A 294 -11.63 9.68 -8.66
N ASP A 295 -11.70 8.51 -9.29
CA ASP A 295 -10.63 7.53 -9.24
C ASP A 295 -9.38 7.98 -10.03
N LEU A 296 -8.23 7.43 -9.63
CA LEU A 296 -6.98 7.53 -10.36
C LEU A 296 -7.14 7.03 -11.80
N VAL A 297 -6.73 7.83 -12.78
CA VAL A 297 -6.77 7.48 -14.21
C VAL A 297 -5.37 7.36 -14.79
N ILE A 298 -5.11 6.28 -15.52
CA ILE A 298 -3.91 6.15 -16.35
C ILE A 298 -4.19 6.81 -17.70
N VAL A 299 -3.60 7.99 -17.90
CA VAL A 299 -3.76 8.80 -19.12
C VAL A 299 -3.04 8.13 -20.29
N GLY A 300 -1.81 7.67 -20.07
CA GLY A 300 -1.03 6.98 -21.09
C GLY A 300 0.48 7.00 -20.84
N GLN A 301 1.25 7.10 -21.93
CA GLN A 301 2.71 7.22 -21.90
C GLN A 301 3.18 8.46 -22.63
N GLY A 302 4.20 9.12 -22.08
CA GLY A 302 4.90 10.22 -22.73
C GLY A 302 6.26 9.78 -23.29
N ALA A 303 6.94 10.73 -23.95
CA ALA A 303 8.31 10.55 -24.39
C ALA A 303 9.26 10.46 -23.18
N PRO A 304 10.44 9.82 -23.31
CA PRO A 304 11.43 9.79 -22.24
C PRO A 304 11.72 11.18 -21.67
N LEU A 305 11.69 11.25 -20.34
CA LEU A 305 11.88 12.49 -19.57
C LEU A 305 13.35 12.78 -19.26
N LEU A 306 14.14 11.71 -19.15
CA LEU A 306 15.53 11.67 -18.71
C LEU A 306 16.41 11.00 -19.78
#